data_AF-A0A0Q7PND1-F1
#
_entry.id   AF-A0A0Q7PND1-F1
#
_cell.length_a   1.000
_cell.length_b   1.000
_cell.length_c   1.000
_cell.angle_alpha   90.00
_cell.angle_beta   90.00
_cell.angle_gamma   90.00
#
_symmetry.space_group_name_H-M   'P 1'
#
loop_
_entity.id
_entity.type
_entity.pdbx_description
1 polymer ?
#
loop_
_entity_poly.entity_id
_entity_poly.type
_entity_poly.pdbx_seq_one_letter_code
_entity_poly.pdbx_strand_id
1 'polypeptide(L)'
;MNAGGLEDPSDYLLELVEQALEMGVYPILIIERFHAFVDIVDDHLLSTLSTLRSLEHEFQITTIAISPISYAQMRKQMAPTSAFVSSSYGDNHDRAVPTPLSKEDFVASAILRGLKTGEAYRLYQLGGGPDLFYERLIEAKLSGEADMIGATLASLGDHVATFMKRSFSEIMDGSGEILARLGLGALTLADQSILQANALKAFVVKETATGSVASTPILARWAIMNGQPDWRGYELSMEALQAKDYERASACLSEMHHAHPRLKCFSDVVNLLATLGRGVDIGMLSVEWDRVGRSATLVAGNEHTPVNVRNWACQLEGYSKMIAAAFGKGERAQLDKLTVLADDSLHEAMLIYFVSAFIEKVKKLQSATAKVKALATVPEAIMQGIGAARCNIKYTSAPELDQSLPYADFFAGPGKFRVPEVGAKLDLTALLVVVSASLRGTAPDTILSDRTKVVKLQSKLVQHVRNPYAHTSAVYDEQDAQYLIDVSEDLMFAWKAGAQLPTTANPLSEAVPTADYLIGLLYGDFAIDDPTPETAGWSSVERQSVS
;
A
#
# COMPACT_ATOMS: atom_id res chain seq x y z
N MET A 1 -79.40 -0.16 -17.69
CA MET A 1 -78.12 0.41 -18.13
C MET A 1 -78.09 1.86 -17.68
N ASN A 2 -77.52 2.11 -16.50
CA ASN A 2 -77.12 3.44 -16.04
C ASN A 2 -75.65 3.32 -15.65
N ALA A 3 -74.86 4.28 -16.11
CA ALA A 3 -73.42 4.35 -15.93
C ALA A 3 -73.04 4.22 -14.46
N GLY A 4 -72.16 3.27 -14.13
CA GLY A 4 -71.56 3.14 -12.82
C GLY A 4 -70.78 4.41 -12.49
N GLY A 5 -71.17 5.07 -11.40
CA GLY A 5 -70.34 6.11 -10.81
C GLY A 5 -69.02 5.48 -10.40
N LEU A 6 -67.92 6.15 -10.75
CA LEU A 6 -66.63 5.87 -10.14
C LEU A 6 -66.81 6.13 -8.63
N GLU A 7 -66.80 5.07 -7.81
CA GLU A 7 -66.69 5.17 -6.36
C GLU A 7 -65.45 6.01 -6.02
N ASP A 8 -65.59 6.96 -5.08
CA ASP A 8 -64.45 7.70 -4.56
C ASP A 8 -63.44 6.69 -3.98
N PRO A 9 -62.14 6.75 -4.32
CA PRO A 9 -61.15 5.82 -3.78
C PRO A 9 -61.16 5.70 -2.25
N SER A 10 -61.64 6.72 -1.53
CA SER A 10 -61.86 6.65 -0.08
C SER A 10 -62.96 5.67 0.32
N ASP A 11 -64.06 5.61 -0.42
CA ASP A 11 -65.21 4.75 -0.11
C ASP A 11 -64.83 3.28 -0.36
N TYR A 12 -64.12 3.02 -1.45
CA TYR A 12 -63.59 1.69 -1.75
C TYR A 12 -62.60 1.20 -0.68
N LEU A 13 -61.74 2.09 -0.16
CA LEU A 13 -60.83 1.77 0.93
C LEU A 13 -61.57 1.40 2.23
N LEU A 14 -62.63 2.15 2.57
CA LEU A 14 -63.46 1.88 3.74
C LEU A 14 -64.09 0.49 3.65
N GLU A 15 -64.74 0.19 2.51
CA GLU A 15 -65.38 -1.11 2.29
C GLU A 15 -64.38 -2.27 2.39
N LEU A 16 -63.17 -2.11 1.86
CA LEU A 16 -62.13 -3.15 1.93
C LEU A 16 -61.67 -3.41 3.37
N VAL A 17 -61.50 -2.36 4.18
CA VAL A 17 -61.09 -2.49 5.58
C VAL A 17 -62.21 -3.09 6.41
N GLU A 18 -63.45 -2.64 6.24
CA GLU A 18 -64.63 -3.20 6.90
C GLU A 18 -64.77 -4.69 6.60
N GLN A 19 -64.70 -5.09 5.33
CA GLN A 19 -64.76 -6.51 4.93
C GLN A 19 -63.65 -7.35 5.56
N ALA A 20 -62.41 -6.84 5.59
CA ALA A 20 -61.29 -7.56 6.19
C ALA A 20 -61.51 -7.79 7.70
N LEU A 21 -61.98 -6.76 8.41
CA LEU A 21 -62.28 -6.82 9.83
C LEU A 21 -63.46 -7.73 10.15
N GLU A 22 -64.52 -7.72 9.33
CA GLU A 22 -65.66 -8.64 9.43
C GLU A 22 -65.23 -10.10 9.26
N MET A 23 -64.22 -10.35 8.42
CA MET A 23 -63.60 -11.68 8.25
C MET A 23 -62.64 -12.06 9.40
N GLY A 24 -62.45 -11.18 10.39
CA GLY A 24 -61.54 -11.40 11.52
C GLY A 24 -60.06 -11.27 11.16
N VAL A 25 -59.75 -10.60 10.04
CA VAL A 25 -58.37 -10.37 9.58
C VAL A 25 -58.01 -8.90 9.79
N TYR A 26 -56.80 -8.65 10.29
CA TYR A 26 -56.30 -7.28 10.47
C TYR A 26 -55.57 -6.80 9.21
N PRO A 27 -56.03 -5.72 8.53
CA PRO A 27 -55.40 -5.25 7.32
C PRO A 27 -54.11 -4.47 7.60
N ILE A 28 -53.08 -4.74 6.80
CA ILE A 28 -51.81 -4.01 6.78
C ILE A 28 -51.60 -3.43 5.38
N LEU A 29 -51.53 -2.11 5.28
CA LEU A 29 -51.22 -1.41 4.04
C LEU A 29 -49.71 -1.20 3.93
N ILE A 30 -49.10 -1.66 2.84
CA ILE A 30 -47.67 -1.46 2.58
C ILE A 30 -47.50 -0.54 1.38
N ILE A 31 -46.81 0.59 1.58
CA ILE A 31 -46.48 1.56 0.52
C ILE A 31 -44.97 1.52 0.31
N GLU A 32 -44.50 0.72 -0.66
CA GLU A 32 -43.07 0.47 -0.88
C GLU A 32 -42.26 1.67 -1.39
N ARG A 33 -42.94 2.63 -2.05
CA ARG A 33 -42.32 3.81 -2.66
C ARG A 33 -43.03 5.08 -2.23
N PHE A 34 -43.06 5.32 -0.93
CA PHE A 34 -43.80 6.46 -0.37
C PHE A 34 -43.39 7.81 -0.99
N HIS A 35 -42.10 8.00 -1.28
CA HIS A 35 -41.61 9.16 -2.04
C HIS A 35 -42.32 9.40 -3.38
N ALA A 36 -42.59 8.35 -4.16
CA ALA A 36 -43.33 8.48 -5.41
C ALA A 36 -44.84 8.69 -5.18
N PHE A 37 -45.38 8.10 -4.10
CA PHE A 37 -46.78 8.28 -3.72
C PHE A 37 -47.10 9.73 -3.36
N VAL A 38 -46.17 10.42 -2.70
CA VAL A 38 -46.36 11.84 -2.34
C VAL A 38 -46.31 12.79 -3.53
N ASP A 39 -45.64 12.40 -4.61
CA ASP A 39 -45.54 13.19 -5.84
C ASP A 39 -46.78 13.05 -6.75
N ILE A 40 -47.76 12.21 -6.39
CA ILE A 40 -49.00 12.06 -7.14
C ILE A 40 -49.84 13.33 -7.01
N VAL A 41 -50.21 13.90 -8.17
CA VAL A 41 -51.12 15.03 -8.27
C VAL A 41 -52.51 14.51 -8.64
N ASP A 42 -53.36 14.33 -7.62
CA ASP A 42 -54.73 13.84 -7.76
C ASP A 42 -55.66 14.53 -6.75
N ASP A 43 -56.80 15.02 -7.23
CA ASP A 43 -57.79 15.76 -6.44
C ASP A 43 -58.49 14.86 -5.39
N HIS A 44 -58.58 13.55 -5.62
CA HIS A 44 -59.15 12.54 -4.71
C HIS A 44 -58.14 12.03 -3.67
N LEU A 45 -56.88 12.42 -3.77
CA LEU A 45 -55.86 11.96 -2.84
C LEU A 45 -56.07 12.52 -1.43
N LEU A 46 -56.60 13.74 -1.32
CA LEU A 46 -56.83 14.35 0.00
C LEU A 46 -57.93 13.62 0.80
N SER A 47 -59.04 13.22 0.16
CA SER A 47 -60.11 12.42 0.79
C SER A 47 -59.59 11.05 1.21
N THR A 48 -58.79 10.42 0.35
CA THR A 48 -58.16 9.12 0.62
C THR A 48 -57.21 9.20 1.82
N LEU A 49 -56.34 10.21 1.88
CA LEU A 49 -55.42 10.41 3.01
C LEU A 49 -56.15 10.72 4.33
N SER A 50 -57.24 11.47 4.26
CA SER A 50 -58.08 11.73 5.45
C SER A 50 -58.71 10.45 5.96
N THR A 51 -59.18 9.59 5.06
CA THR A 51 -59.80 8.30 5.38
C THR A 51 -58.78 7.33 5.98
N LEU A 52 -57.60 7.19 5.35
CA LEU A 52 -56.48 6.40 5.88
C LEU A 52 -56.13 6.82 7.31
N ARG A 53 -56.01 8.12 7.55
CA ARG A 53 -55.71 8.64 8.89
C ARG A 53 -56.75 8.23 9.93
N SER A 54 -58.04 8.32 9.59
CA SER A 54 -59.11 7.95 10.52
C SER A 54 -59.06 6.47 10.85
N LEU A 55 -58.89 5.62 9.83
CA LEU A 55 -58.78 4.17 9.98
C LEU A 55 -57.55 3.78 10.84
N GLU A 56 -56.42 4.45 10.65
CA GLU A 56 -55.21 4.24 11.47
C GLU A 56 -55.42 4.66 12.92
N HIS A 57 -56.06 5.81 13.15
CA HIS A 57 -56.35 6.33 14.48
C HIS A 57 -57.33 5.43 15.26
N GLU A 58 -58.27 4.80 14.55
CA GLU A 58 -59.20 3.82 15.12
C GLU A 58 -58.59 2.42 15.28
N PHE A 59 -57.29 2.26 14.99
CA PHE A 59 -56.58 0.98 14.99
C PHE A 59 -57.26 -0.08 14.11
N GLN A 60 -57.89 0.33 13.00
CA GLN A 60 -58.55 -0.55 12.05
C GLN A 60 -57.62 -0.99 10.91
N ILE A 61 -56.57 -0.22 10.65
CA ILE A 61 -55.52 -0.53 9.68
C ILE A 61 -54.15 -0.09 10.23
N THR A 62 -53.09 -0.79 9.85
CA THR A 62 -51.71 -0.34 10.04
C THR A 62 -51.06 -0.06 8.70
N THR A 63 -50.45 1.11 8.56
CA THR A 63 -49.70 1.47 7.35
C THR A 63 -48.19 1.39 7.58
N ILE A 64 -47.50 0.69 6.68
CA ILE A 64 -46.04 0.64 6.61
C ILE A 64 -45.60 1.35 5.33
N ALA A 65 -45.04 2.55 5.49
CA ALA A 65 -44.53 3.36 4.39
C ALA A 65 -43.00 3.22 4.29
N ILE A 66 -42.50 2.84 3.12
CA ILE A 66 -41.08 2.62 2.84
C ILE A 66 -40.60 3.68 1.85
N SER A 67 -39.44 4.27 2.14
CA SER A 67 -38.84 5.31 1.31
C SER A 67 -37.31 5.34 1.48
N PRO A 68 -36.54 5.61 0.41
CA PRO A 68 -35.09 5.82 0.50
C PRO A 68 -34.70 7.19 1.07
N ILE A 69 -35.67 8.08 1.25
CA ILE A 69 -35.50 9.43 1.78
C ILE A 69 -36.49 9.69 2.91
N SER A 70 -36.08 10.50 3.88
CA SER A 70 -36.94 10.85 5.01
C SER A 70 -38.10 11.74 4.58
N TYR A 71 -39.23 11.67 5.30
CA TYR A 71 -40.37 12.55 5.02
C TYR A 71 -40.02 14.04 5.13
N ALA A 72 -39.12 14.40 6.06
CA ALA A 72 -38.62 15.76 6.18
C ALA A 72 -37.87 16.23 4.92
N GLN A 73 -37.10 15.35 4.27
CA GLN A 73 -36.43 15.65 3.00
C GLN A 73 -37.45 15.75 1.85
N MET A 74 -38.41 14.82 1.79
CA MET A 74 -39.49 14.87 0.80
C MET A 74 -40.23 16.20 0.88
N ARG A 75 -40.60 16.66 2.09
CA ARG A 75 -41.37 17.89 2.31
C ARG A 75 -40.66 19.16 1.81
N LYS A 76 -39.33 19.17 1.78
CA LYS A 76 -38.55 20.29 1.20
C LYS A 76 -38.67 20.36 -0.33
N GLN A 77 -39.00 19.24 -0.98
CA GLN A 77 -39.05 19.08 -2.43
C GLN A 77 -40.49 19.07 -2.98
N MET A 78 -41.48 18.83 -2.12
CA MET A 78 -42.90 18.79 -2.50
C MET A 78 -43.39 20.12 -3.07
N ALA A 79 -44.24 20.04 -4.11
CA ALA A 79 -44.95 21.19 -4.62
C ALA A 79 -45.93 21.75 -3.57
N PRO A 80 -46.12 23.08 -3.49
CA PRO A 80 -47.09 23.69 -2.56
C PRO A 80 -48.54 23.19 -2.74
N THR A 81 -48.86 22.64 -3.91
CA THR A 81 -50.17 22.09 -4.28
C THR A 81 -50.36 20.62 -3.91
N SER A 82 -49.35 19.96 -3.33
CA SER A 82 -49.46 18.54 -2.94
C SER A 82 -50.43 18.36 -1.77
N ALA A 83 -51.28 17.35 -1.83
CA ALA A 83 -52.23 17.00 -0.77
C ALA A 83 -51.54 16.72 0.59
N PHE A 84 -50.28 16.30 0.56
CA PHE A 84 -49.44 16.03 1.74
C PHE A 84 -48.92 17.29 2.43
N VAL A 85 -48.90 18.44 1.76
CA VAL A 85 -48.57 19.73 2.39
C VAL A 85 -49.76 20.21 3.22
N SER A 86 -50.98 19.97 2.74
CA SER A 86 -52.25 20.32 3.41
C SER A 86 -52.71 19.27 4.43
N SER A 87 -52.16 18.07 4.42
CA SER A 87 -52.51 16.97 5.32
C SER A 87 -51.40 16.70 6.33
N SER A 88 -51.75 16.44 7.59
CA SER A 88 -50.76 16.02 8.60
C SER A 88 -50.49 14.50 8.58
N TYR A 89 -50.95 13.78 7.56
CA TYR A 89 -50.84 12.32 7.47
C TYR A 89 -49.38 11.86 7.64
N GLY A 90 -48.44 12.39 6.86
CA GLY A 90 -47.04 11.97 6.92
C GLY A 90 -46.25 12.44 8.16
N ASP A 91 -46.79 13.37 8.97
CA ASP A 91 -46.08 13.93 10.14
C ASP A 91 -46.17 13.05 11.39
N ASN A 92 -47.21 12.20 11.50
CA ASN A 92 -47.53 11.46 12.72
C ASN A 92 -47.05 10.00 12.73
N HIS A 93 -46.29 9.58 11.72
CA HIS A 93 -45.81 8.20 11.61
C HIS A 93 -44.57 7.96 12.46
N ASP A 94 -44.54 6.83 13.16
CA ASP A 94 -43.31 6.30 13.77
C ASP A 94 -42.26 6.04 12.70
N ARG A 95 -41.00 6.32 13.04
CA ARG A 95 -39.88 6.22 12.10
C ARG A 95 -38.95 5.09 12.52
N ALA A 96 -38.83 4.09 11.67
CA ALA A 96 -37.78 3.09 11.73
C ALA A 96 -36.75 3.37 10.62
N VAL A 97 -35.47 3.38 10.97
CA VAL A 97 -34.37 3.55 10.02
C VAL A 97 -33.60 2.23 9.98
N PRO A 98 -33.40 1.62 8.81
CA PRO A 98 -32.57 0.44 8.70
C PRO A 98 -31.17 0.70 9.25
N THR A 99 -30.59 -0.29 9.92
CA THR A 99 -29.20 -0.22 10.37
C THR A 99 -28.31 -1.03 9.42
N PRO A 100 -27.03 -0.68 9.27
CA PRO A 100 -26.10 -1.51 8.50
C PRO A 100 -26.07 -2.94 9.04
N LEU A 101 -25.91 -3.91 8.13
CA LEU A 101 -25.85 -5.33 8.46
C LEU A 101 -24.82 -5.60 9.57
N SER A 102 -25.23 -6.36 10.59
CA SER A 102 -24.33 -6.73 11.68
C SER A 102 -23.24 -7.68 11.19
N LYS A 103 -22.15 -7.76 11.95
CA LYS A 103 -21.05 -8.69 11.66
C LYS A 103 -21.53 -10.13 11.67
N GLU A 104 -22.38 -10.47 12.64
CA GLU A 104 -22.94 -11.81 12.82
C GLU A 104 -23.82 -12.20 11.64
N ASP A 105 -24.72 -11.31 11.22
CA ASP A 105 -25.64 -11.55 10.08
C ASP A 105 -24.87 -11.69 8.76
N PHE A 106 -23.87 -10.83 8.54
CA PHE A 106 -23.02 -10.92 7.36
C PHE A 106 -22.26 -12.24 7.30
N VAL A 107 -21.58 -12.62 8.39
CA VAL A 107 -20.77 -13.84 8.44
C VAL A 107 -21.65 -15.07 8.24
N ALA A 108 -22.84 -15.11 8.85
CA ALA A 108 -23.81 -16.18 8.64
C ALA A 108 -24.23 -16.28 7.15
N SER A 109 -24.58 -15.16 6.52
CA SER A 109 -24.95 -15.11 5.10
C SER A 109 -23.81 -15.55 4.17
N ALA A 110 -22.58 -15.08 4.43
CA ALA A 110 -21.39 -15.44 3.68
C ALA A 110 -21.07 -16.94 3.74
N ILE A 111 -21.19 -17.54 4.93
CA ILE A 111 -20.99 -18.99 5.12
C ILE A 111 -22.06 -19.79 4.38
N LEU A 112 -23.33 -19.37 4.45
CA LEU A 112 -24.42 -20.01 3.69
C LEU A 112 -24.19 -19.98 2.18
N ARG A 113 -23.53 -18.92 1.67
CA ARG A 113 -23.14 -18.80 0.25
C ARG A 113 -21.84 -19.55 -0.11
N GLY A 114 -21.22 -20.24 0.84
CA GLY A 114 -20.09 -21.16 0.59
C GLY A 114 -18.70 -20.62 0.95
N LEU A 115 -18.59 -19.45 1.61
CA LEU A 115 -17.30 -18.96 2.11
C LEU A 115 -16.88 -19.64 3.41
N LYS A 116 -15.57 -19.79 3.61
CA LYS A 116 -15.04 -20.27 4.90
C LYS A 116 -15.19 -19.19 5.97
N THR A 117 -15.43 -19.59 7.21
CA THR A 117 -15.62 -18.67 8.36
C THR A 117 -14.53 -17.62 8.48
N GLY A 118 -13.25 -18.01 8.39
CA GLY A 118 -12.13 -17.06 8.48
C GLY A 118 -12.09 -16.05 7.32
N GLU A 119 -12.51 -16.47 6.12
CA GLU A 119 -12.61 -15.58 4.97
C GLU A 119 -13.79 -14.62 5.10
N ALA A 120 -14.95 -15.11 5.58
CA ALA A 120 -16.12 -14.27 5.87
C ALA A 120 -15.79 -13.18 6.89
N TYR A 121 -15.09 -13.51 7.98
CA TYR A 121 -14.68 -12.50 8.96
C TYR A 121 -13.78 -11.41 8.37
N ARG A 122 -12.84 -11.79 7.49
CA ARG A 122 -11.97 -10.84 6.78
C ARG A 122 -12.77 -10.00 5.78
N LEU A 123 -13.70 -10.60 5.05
CA LEU A 123 -14.51 -9.92 4.05
C LEU A 123 -15.41 -8.85 4.67
N TYR A 124 -15.90 -9.06 5.90
CA TYR A 124 -16.69 -8.06 6.62
C TYR A 124 -15.92 -6.74 6.81
N GLN A 125 -14.60 -6.78 7.01
CA GLN A 125 -13.77 -5.58 7.18
C GLN A 125 -13.68 -4.74 5.88
N LEU A 126 -13.87 -5.38 4.74
CA LEU A 126 -13.90 -4.76 3.42
C LEU A 126 -15.32 -4.32 3.01
N GLY A 127 -16.34 -4.92 3.64
CA GLY A 127 -17.75 -4.62 3.42
C GLY A 127 -18.31 -3.62 4.44
N GLY A 128 -19.52 -3.16 4.14
CA GLY A 128 -20.23 -2.10 4.87
C GLY A 128 -21.11 -1.28 3.93
N GLY A 129 -21.98 -0.45 4.51
CA GLY A 129 -23.02 0.20 3.73
C GLY A 129 -24.18 -0.75 3.43
N PRO A 130 -24.95 -0.51 2.36
CA PRO A 130 -26.18 -1.26 2.06
C PRO A 130 -25.92 -2.74 1.79
N ASP A 131 -26.89 -3.61 2.08
CA ASP A 131 -26.79 -5.07 1.93
C ASP A 131 -26.26 -5.52 0.55
N LEU A 132 -26.64 -4.80 -0.50
CA LEU A 132 -26.19 -5.06 -1.87
C LEU A 132 -24.66 -5.01 -2.00
N PHE A 133 -23.95 -4.17 -1.24
CA PHE A 133 -22.49 -4.13 -1.25
C PHE A 133 -21.91 -5.45 -0.76
N TYR A 134 -22.47 -5.99 0.33
CA TYR A 134 -22.05 -7.26 0.90
C TYR A 134 -22.34 -8.44 -0.04
N GLU A 135 -23.50 -8.45 -0.69
CA GLU A 135 -23.83 -9.48 -1.68
C GLU A 135 -22.84 -9.51 -2.84
N ARG A 136 -22.56 -8.35 -3.43
CA ARG A 136 -21.61 -8.23 -4.55
C ARG A 136 -20.18 -8.55 -4.15
N LEU A 137 -19.80 -8.20 -2.92
CA LEU A 137 -18.48 -8.52 -2.38
C LEU A 137 -18.29 -10.04 -2.20
N ILE A 138 -19.33 -10.76 -1.74
CA ILE A 138 -19.31 -12.22 -1.66
C ILE A 138 -19.19 -12.83 -3.07
N GLU A 139 -19.95 -12.33 -4.05
CA GLU A 139 -19.89 -12.79 -5.44
C GLU A 139 -18.49 -12.60 -6.06
N ALA A 140 -17.89 -11.42 -5.89
CA ALA A 140 -16.53 -11.12 -6.36
C ALA A 140 -15.51 -12.06 -5.72
N LYS A 141 -15.64 -12.33 -4.42
CA LYS A 141 -14.76 -13.26 -3.70
C LYS A 141 -14.87 -14.68 -4.22
N LEU A 142 -16.09 -15.18 -4.43
CA LEU A 142 -16.35 -16.53 -4.94
C LEU A 142 -15.87 -16.70 -6.39
N SER A 143 -15.88 -15.62 -7.17
CA SER A 143 -15.39 -15.61 -8.56
C SER A 143 -13.85 -15.60 -8.67
N GLY A 144 -13.14 -15.38 -7.57
CA GLY A 144 -11.67 -15.39 -7.54
C GLY A 144 -11.01 -14.12 -8.10
N GLU A 145 -11.73 -12.99 -8.08
CA GLU A 145 -11.24 -11.71 -8.59
C GLU A 145 -10.02 -11.21 -7.79
N ALA A 146 -8.98 -10.74 -8.49
CA ALA A 146 -7.76 -10.21 -7.88
C ALA A 146 -8.00 -8.84 -7.21
N ASP A 147 -8.76 -7.95 -7.87
CA ASP A 147 -9.23 -6.68 -7.31
C ASP A 147 -10.70 -6.78 -6.91
N MET A 148 -10.94 -7.35 -5.72
CA MET A 148 -12.31 -7.56 -5.22
C MET A 148 -13.10 -6.25 -5.08
N ILE A 149 -12.44 -5.15 -4.66
CA ILE A 149 -13.10 -3.85 -4.46
C ILE A 149 -13.52 -3.28 -5.82
N GLY A 150 -12.62 -3.30 -6.81
CA GLY A 150 -12.90 -2.84 -8.16
C GLY A 150 -14.00 -3.66 -8.84
N ALA A 151 -13.93 -5.00 -8.74
CA ALA A 151 -14.95 -5.90 -9.28
C ALA A 151 -16.33 -5.67 -8.62
N THR A 152 -16.36 -5.45 -7.30
CA THR A 152 -17.60 -5.14 -6.57
C THR A 152 -18.20 -3.82 -7.06
N LEU A 153 -17.39 -2.77 -7.21
CA LEU A 153 -17.85 -1.48 -7.73
C LEU A 153 -18.38 -1.58 -9.17
N ALA A 154 -17.66 -2.29 -10.04
CA ALA A 154 -18.10 -2.52 -11.41
C ALA A 154 -19.45 -3.24 -11.46
N SER A 155 -19.67 -4.23 -10.59
CA SER A 155 -20.95 -4.94 -10.48
C SER A 155 -22.08 -4.10 -9.90
N LEU A 156 -21.78 -3.14 -9.01
CA LEU A 156 -22.77 -2.23 -8.44
C LEU A 156 -23.25 -1.20 -9.47
N GLY A 157 -22.38 -0.76 -10.38
CA GLY A 157 -22.73 0.23 -11.42
C GLY A 157 -23.35 1.51 -10.83
N ASP A 158 -24.45 1.96 -11.42
CA ASP A 158 -25.11 3.23 -11.06
C ASP A 158 -25.90 3.18 -9.74
N HIS A 159 -25.99 2.02 -9.07
CA HIS A 159 -26.75 1.89 -7.83
C HIS A 159 -26.18 2.78 -6.72
N VAL A 160 -24.85 2.90 -6.63
CA VAL A 160 -24.19 3.76 -5.63
C VAL A 160 -24.51 5.23 -5.89
N ALA A 161 -24.38 5.67 -7.15
CA ALA A 161 -24.70 7.04 -7.55
C ALA A 161 -26.17 7.37 -7.30
N THR A 162 -27.08 6.44 -7.58
CA THR A 162 -28.52 6.60 -7.35
C THR A 162 -28.85 6.71 -5.87
N PHE A 163 -28.24 5.87 -5.03
CA PHE A 163 -28.37 5.94 -3.57
C PHE A 163 -27.86 7.29 -3.05
N MET A 164 -26.65 7.69 -3.43
CA MET A 164 -26.05 8.94 -2.98
C MET A 164 -26.84 10.16 -3.45
N LYS A 165 -27.34 10.18 -4.70
CA LYS A 165 -28.15 11.29 -5.22
C LYS A 165 -29.49 11.42 -4.51
N ARG A 166 -30.14 10.31 -4.18
CA ARG A 166 -31.45 10.32 -3.49
C ARG A 166 -31.28 10.69 -2.02
N SER A 167 -30.39 9.99 -1.32
CA SER A 167 -30.29 10.09 0.13
C SER A 167 -29.38 11.25 0.56
N PHE A 168 -28.42 11.67 -0.27
CA PHE A 168 -27.40 12.70 0.07
C PHE A 168 -27.26 13.75 -1.05
N SER A 169 -28.38 14.26 -1.58
CA SER A 169 -28.39 15.21 -2.72
C SER A 169 -27.50 16.44 -2.51
N GLU A 170 -27.47 17.00 -1.30
CA GLU A 170 -26.63 18.16 -0.94
C GLU A 170 -25.12 17.91 -1.18
N ILE A 171 -24.68 16.65 -1.10
CA ILE A 171 -23.29 16.24 -1.37
C ILE A 171 -23.07 16.06 -2.88
N MET A 172 -24.05 15.49 -3.58
CA MET A 172 -23.94 15.16 -5.01
C MET A 172 -24.08 16.37 -5.93
N ASP A 173 -24.85 17.38 -5.53
CA ASP A 173 -25.08 18.59 -6.33
C ASP A 173 -23.98 19.65 -6.13
N GLY A 174 -23.01 19.41 -5.24
CA GLY A 174 -21.89 20.30 -4.93
C GLY A 174 -20.66 20.14 -5.83
N SER A 175 -19.53 20.75 -5.45
CA SER A 175 -18.27 20.75 -6.20
C SER A 175 -17.51 19.41 -6.24
N GLY A 176 -18.10 18.30 -5.74
CA GLY A 176 -17.45 17.00 -5.62
C GLY A 176 -16.37 16.90 -4.54
N GLU A 177 -15.96 18.02 -3.94
CA GLU A 177 -14.90 18.06 -2.91
C GLU A 177 -15.24 17.23 -1.67
N ILE A 178 -16.50 17.22 -1.25
CA ILE A 178 -16.94 16.44 -0.09
C ILE A 178 -16.77 14.94 -0.37
N LEU A 179 -17.06 14.49 -1.59
CA LEU A 179 -16.86 13.09 -1.99
C LEU A 179 -15.36 12.73 -2.00
N ALA A 180 -14.51 13.62 -2.51
CA ALA A 180 -13.07 13.43 -2.46
C ALA A 180 -12.57 13.33 -1.01
N ARG A 181 -13.00 14.24 -0.12
CA ARG A 181 -12.64 14.21 1.31
C ARG A 181 -13.19 12.99 2.03
N LEU A 182 -14.40 12.55 1.70
CA LEU A 182 -15.01 11.33 2.23
C LEU A 182 -14.16 10.11 1.90
N GLY A 183 -13.83 9.93 0.62
CA GLY A 183 -13.06 8.77 0.19
C GLY A 183 -11.61 8.80 0.65
N LEU A 184 -11.02 9.99 0.81
CA LEU A 184 -9.69 10.15 1.39
C LEU A 184 -9.66 10.05 2.91
N GLY A 185 -10.80 9.90 3.60
CA GLY A 185 -10.88 9.89 5.06
C GLY A 185 -10.40 11.19 5.70
N ALA A 186 -10.73 12.33 5.10
CA ALA A 186 -10.29 13.68 5.47
C ALA A 186 -11.47 14.67 5.58
N LEU A 187 -12.62 14.18 6.06
CA LEU A 187 -13.82 15.00 6.25
C LEU A 187 -13.58 16.13 7.26
N THR A 188 -13.93 17.36 6.90
CA THR A 188 -13.93 18.51 7.82
C THR A 188 -15.10 18.42 8.81
N LEU A 189 -15.06 19.22 9.88
CA LEU A 189 -16.18 19.33 10.83
C LEU A 189 -17.48 19.79 10.16
N ALA A 190 -17.39 20.64 9.14
CA ALA A 190 -18.53 21.07 8.36
C ALA A 190 -19.12 19.92 7.52
N ASP A 191 -18.26 19.16 6.84
CA ASP A 191 -18.70 17.98 6.06
C ASP A 191 -19.37 16.95 6.99
N GLN A 192 -18.78 16.70 8.17
CA GLN A 192 -19.34 15.80 9.18
C GLN A 192 -20.73 16.27 9.65
N SER A 193 -20.93 17.57 9.85
CA SER A 193 -22.24 18.10 10.27
C SER A 193 -23.33 17.87 9.22
N ILE A 194 -23.00 18.04 7.93
CA ILE A 194 -23.92 17.75 6.81
C ILE A 194 -24.29 16.26 6.79
N LEU A 195 -23.28 15.39 6.90
CA LEU A 195 -23.48 13.94 6.93
C LEU A 195 -24.27 13.50 8.17
N GLN A 196 -24.02 14.10 9.34
CA GLN A 196 -24.71 13.77 10.60
C GLN A 196 -26.18 14.16 10.61
N ALA A 197 -26.60 15.15 9.81
CA ALA A 197 -28.00 15.53 9.68
C ALA A 197 -28.85 14.45 8.98
N ASN A 198 -28.21 13.48 8.33
CA ASN A 198 -28.88 12.40 7.61
C ASN A 198 -29.04 11.14 8.48
N ALA A 199 -30.26 10.59 8.54
CA ALA A 199 -30.54 9.36 9.28
C ALA A 199 -29.76 8.15 8.73
N LEU A 200 -29.40 8.15 7.45
CA LEU A 200 -28.68 7.06 6.77
C LEU A 200 -27.15 7.22 6.86
N LYS A 201 -26.63 8.14 7.69
CA LYS A 201 -25.18 8.42 7.80
C LYS A 201 -24.33 7.17 8.03
N ALA A 202 -24.84 6.20 8.80
CA ALA A 202 -24.11 4.97 9.14
C ALA A 202 -23.80 4.09 7.93
N PHE A 203 -24.53 4.26 6.82
CA PHE A 203 -24.24 3.56 5.57
C PHE A 203 -23.10 4.21 4.78
N VAL A 204 -22.78 5.48 5.05
CA VAL A 204 -21.80 6.27 4.28
C VAL A 204 -20.53 6.52 5.07
N VAL A 205 -20.62 6.65 6.39
CA VAL A 205 -19.51 7.07 7.25
C VAL A 205 -19.40 6.16 8.46
N LYS A 206 -18.17 5.86 8.86
CA LYS A 206 -17.84 5.24 10.15
C LYS A 206 -16.83 6.08 10.91
N GLU A 207 -16.91 6.03 12.24
CA GLU A 207 -15.92 6.68 13.11
C GLU A 207 -14.73 5.75 13.36
N THR A 208 -13.54 6.32 13.34
CA THR A 208 -12.25 5.65 13.61
C THR A 208 -11.45 6.46 14.61
N ALA A 209 -10.35 5.90 15.13
CA ALA A 209 -9.45 6.61 16.04
C ALA A 209 -8.87 7.91 15.42
N THR A 210 -8.76 7.97 14.10
CA THR A 210 -8.22 9.10 13.34
C THR A 210 -9.29 10.05 12.81
N GLY A 211 -10.58 9.77 13.07
CA GLY A 211 -11.71 10.59 12.63
C GLY A 211 -12.77 9.81 11.84
N SER A 212 -13.64 10.55 11.14
CA SER A 212 -14.67 9.96 10.29
C SER A 212 -14.13 9.60 8.90
N VAL A 213 -14.34 8.36 8.47
CA VAL A 213 -13.96 7.86 7.14
C VAL A 213 -15.17 7.25 6.44
N ALA A 214 -15.08 7.00 5.14
CA ALA A 214 -16.12 6.26 4.44
C ALA A 214 -16.39 4.91 5.13
N SER A 215 -17.65 4.48 5.16
CA SER A 215 -18.07 3.24 5.82
C SER A 215 -17.31 2.02 5.28
N THR A 216 -16.94 2.04 3.99
CA THR A 216 -16.19 0.97 3.33
C THR A 216 -15.09 1.46 2.39
N PRO A 217 -14.08 0.61 2.12
CA PRO A 217 -13.14 0.80 1.03
C PRO A 217 -13.83 0.93 -0.35
N ILE A 218 -14.92 0.19 -0.58
CA ILE A 218 -15.72 0.23 -1.80
C ILE A 218 -16.29 1.64 -2.00
N LEU A 219 -16.97 2.16 -0.98
CA LEU A 219 -17.53 3.51 -1.01
C LEU A 219 -16.43 4.58 -1.09
N ALA A 220 -15.31 4.37 -0.40
CA ALA A 220 -14.18 5.29 -0.47
C ALA A 220 -13.66 5.42 -1.89
N ARG A 221 -13.37 4.29 -2.56
CA ARG A 221 -12.91 4.28 -3.95
C ARG A 221 -13.93 4.93 -4.87
N TRP A 222 -15.21 4.60 -4.73
CA TRP A 222 -16.27 5.24 -5.51
C TRP A 222 -16.34 6.76 -5.28
N ALA A 223 -16.23 7.22 -4.03
CA ALA A 223 -16.32 8.63 -3.68
C ALA A 223 -15.14 9.42 -4.26
N ILE A 224 -13.92 8.87 -4.25
CA ILE A 224 -12.78 9.53 -4.89
C ILE A 224 -12.93 9.52 -6.41
N MET A 225 -13.33 8.40 -7.02
CA MET A 225 -13.57 8.31 -8.47
C MET A 225 -14.52 9.41 -8.98
N ASN A 226 -15.53 9.76 -8.17
CA ASN A 226 -16.53 10.77 -8.54
C ASN A 226 -16.20 12.17 -8.02
N GLY A 227 -15.35 12.29 -6.99
CA GLY A 227 -14.90 13.57 -6.43
C GLY A 227 -13.60 14.11 -7.03
N GLN A 228 -12.84 13.29 -7.78
CA GLN A 228 -11.56 13.64 -8.40
C GLN A 228 -11.52 13.17 -9.87
N PRO A 229 -11.62 14.08 -10.86
CA PRO A 229 -11.66 13.73 -12.28
C PRO A 229 -10.44 12.92 -12.78
N ASP A 230 -9.26 13.18 -12.20
CA ASP A 230 -8.02 12.53 -12.63
C ASP A 230 -7.76 11.19 -11.91
N TRP A 231 -8.76 10.64 -11.21
CA TRP A 231 -8.60 9.45 -10.39
C TRP A 231 -7.99 8.25 -11.13
N ARG A 232 -8.30 8.10 -12.42
CA ARG A 232 -7.80 7.01 -13.25
C ARG A 232 -6.26 6.90 -13.24
N GLY A 233 -5.54 8.02 -13.09
CA GLY A 233 -4.09 8.01 -12.97
C GLY A 233 -3.59 7.28 -11.71
N TYR A 234 -4.28 7.42 -10.58
CA TYR A 234 -3.96 6.70 -9.35
C TYR A 234 -4.21 5.20 -9.47
N GLU A 235 -5.30 4.79 -10.13
CA GLU A 235 -5.57 3.36 -10.38
C GLU A 235 -4.50 2.72 -11.26
N LEU A 236 -4.16 3.36 -12.38
CA LEU A 236 -3.11 2.89 -13.28
C LEU A 236 -1.74 2.85 -12.58
N SER A 237 -1.48 3.80 -11.67
CA SER A 237 -0.28 3.80 -10.84
C SER A 237 -0.26 2.59 -9.88
N MET A 238 -1.39 2.26 -9.24
CA MET A 238 -1.52 1.09 -8.38
C MET A 238 -1.36 -0.24 -9.13
N GLU A 239 -1.96 -0.37 -10.32
CA GLU A 239 -1.78 -1.53 -11.20
C GLU A 239 -0.30 -1.72 -11.56
N ALA A 240 0.40 -0.63 -11.91
CA ALA A 240 1.83 -0.66 -12.20
C ALA A 240 2.69 -0.99 -10.96
N LEU A 241 2.34 -0.49 -9.77
CA LEU A 241 3.00 -0.83 -8.51
C LEU A 241 2.86 -2.32 -8.18
N GLN A 242 1.68 -2.91 -8.36
CA GLN A 242 1.46 -4.34 -8.17
C GLN A 242 2.30 -5.17 -9.15
N ALA A 243 2.50 -4.69 -10.37
CA ALA A 243 3.40 -5.27 -11.36
C ALA A 243 4.90 -4.97 -11.11
N LYS A 244 5.25 -4.20 -10.06
CA LYS A 244 6.60 -3.72 -9.73
C LYS A 244 7.24 -2.86 -10.84
N ASP A 245 6.42 -2.22 -11.66
CA ASP A 245 6.85 -1.27 -12.69
C ASP A 245 6.77 0.17 -12.14
N TYR A 246 7.78 0.55 -11.36
CA TYR A 246 7.81 1.84 -10.66
C TYR A 246 7.92 3.04 -11.61
N GLU A 247 8.55 2.88 -12.77
CA GLU A 247 8.66 3.96 -13.76
C GLU A 247 7.31 4.28 -14.37
N ARG A 248 6.56 3.25 -14.80
CA ARG A 248 5.20 3.42 -15.28
C ARG A 248 4.28 3.97 -14.19
N ALA A 249 4.43 3.50 -12.96
CA ALA A 249 3.63 3.98 -11.82
C ALA A 249 3.82 5.50 -11.60
N SER A 250 5.07 5.98 -11.65
CA SER A 250 5.39 7.41 -11.52
C SER A 250 4.92 8.23 -12.73
N ALA A 251 5.05 7.69 -13.95
CA ALA A 251 4.59 8.37 -15.17
C ALA A 251 3.07 8.60 -15.19
N CYS A 252 2.28 7.71 -14.58
CA CYS A 252 0.83 7.90 -14.47
C CYS A 252 0.45 9.12 -13.62
N LEU A 253 1.34 9.60 -12.75
CA LEU A 253 1.06 10.66 -11.76
C LEU A 253 1.75 12.00 -12.09
N SER A 254 2.72 12.03 -13.00
CA SER A 254 3.67 13.15 -13.14
C SER A 254 3.07 14.49 -13.61
N GLU A 255 1.91 14.46 -14.25
CA GLU A 255 1.22 15.65 -14.76
C GLU A 255 -0.08 15.96 -14.01
N MET A 256 -0.41 15.18 -12.99
CA MET A 256 -1.67 15.32 -12.26
C MET A 256 -1.61 16.43 -11.21
N HIS A 257 -2.73 17.15 -11.07
CA HIS A 257 -2.90 18.04 -9.92
C HIS A 257 -3.33 17.24 -8.69
N HIS A 258 -2.47 17.19 -7.67
CA HIS A 258 -2.77 16.49 -6.42
C HIS A 258 -3.53 17.40 -5.46
N ALA A 259 -4.87 17.41 -5.56
CA ALA A 259 -5.75 18.29 -4.78
C ALA A 259 -5.66 18.08 -3.25
N HIS A 260 -5.18 16.92 -2.78
CA HIS A 260 -5.10 16.60 -1.36
C HIS A 260 -3.67 16.17 -0.93
N PRO A 261 -3.20 16.57 0.28
CA PRO A 261 -1.87 16.21 0.78
C PRO A 261 -1.58 14.71 0.83
N ARG A 262 -2.58 13.86 1.12
CA ARG A 262 -2.44 12.39 1.06
C ARG A 262 -2.14 11.87 -0.36
N LEU A 263 -2.81 12.42 -1.37
CA LEU A 263 -2.58 12.06 -2.78
C LEU A 263 -1.20 12.52 -3.25
N LYS A 264 -0.76 13.70 -2.79
CA LYS A 264 0.60 14.17 -3.01
C LYS A 264 1.62 13.26 -2.33
N CYS A 265 1.38 12.86 -1.08
CA CYS A 265 2.21 11.89 -0.36
C CYS A 265 2.35 10.56 -1.13
N PHE A 266 1.23 10.02 -1.61
CA PHE A 266 1.24 8.83 -2.47
C PHE A 266 2.14 9.02 -3.69
N SER A 267 1.97 10.13 -4.42
CA SER A 267 2.80 10.46 -5.58
C SER A 267 4.28 10.59 -5.22
N ASP A 268 4.61 11.27 -4.12
CA ASP A 268 5.98 11.44 -3.63
C ASP A 268 6.64 10.09 -3.30
N VAL A 269 5.90 9.16 -2.67
CA VAL A 269 6.38 7.81 -2.40
C VAL A 269 6.62 7.01 -3.68
N VAL A 270 5.68 7.06 -4.63
CA VAL A 270 5.83 6.41 -5.95
C VAL A 270 7.03 6.98 -6.72
N ASN A 271 7.23 8.29 -6.67
CA ASN A 271 8.37 8.96 -7.30
C ASN A 271 9.71 8.55 -6.65
N LEU A 272 9.74 8.36 -5.32
CA LEU A 272 10.90 7.84 -4.62
C LEU A 272 11.20 6.39 -5.04
N LEU A 273 10.18 5.53 -5.12
CA LEU A 273 10.33 4.16 -5.63
C LEU A 273 10.84 4.14 -7.07
N ALA A 274 10.31 4.98 -7.95
CA ALA A 274 10.76 5.11 -9.33
C ALA A 274 12.21 5.60 -9.42
N THR A 275 12.62 6.51 -8.53
CA THR A 275 14.00 7.02 -8.47
C THR A 275 14.98 5.92 -8.06
N LEU A 276 14.58 4.99 -7.18
CA LEU A 276 15.36 3.81 -6.83
C LEU A 276 15.39 2.77 -7.97
N GLY A 277 14.30 2.67 -8.75
CA GLY A 277 14.14 1.73 -9.86
C GLY A 277 14.82 2.12 -11.17
N ARG A 278 15.06 3.42 -11.42
CA ARG A 278 15.70 3.92 -12.64
C ARG A 278 17.11 3.36 -12.79
N GLY A 279 17.26 2.45 -13.75
CA GLY A 279 18.55 1.91 -14.13
C GLY A 279 19.39 2.98 -14.84
N VAL A 280 20.35 3.58 -14.14
CA VAL A 280 21.41 4.32 -14.83
C VAL A 280 22.52 3.33 -15.23
N ASP A 281 22.90 3.39 -16.50
CA ASP A 281 23.90 2.55 -17.19
C ASP A 281 25.34 2.69 -16.70
N ILE A 282 25.58 3.22 -15.49
CA ILE A 282 26.94 3.59 -15.07
C ILE A 282 27.12 3.37 -13.56
N GLY A 283 27.76 2.25 -13.21
CA GLY A 283 28.43 2.08 -11.92
C GLY A 283 27.64 1.41 -10.78
N MET A 284 28.38 1.07 -9.74
CA MET A 284 27.95 0.16 -8.67
C MET A 284 26.85 0.72 -7.74
N LEU A 285 26.71 2.05 -7.68
CA LEU A 285 25.61 2.68 -6.95
C LEU A 285 24.35 2.93 -7.78
N SER A 286 24.40 2.78 -9.12
CA SER A 286 23.29 2.65 -10.09
C SER A 286 22.02 3.50 -9.91
N VAL A 287 22.05 4.50 -9.04
CA VAL A 287 20.93 5.27 -8.50
C VAL A 287 21.42 6.71 -8.31
N GLU A 288 20.59 7.69 -8.67
CA GLU A 288 20.87 9.10 -8.43
C GLU A 288 20.65 9.47 -6.95
N TRP A 289 21.64 9.20 -6.10
CA TRP A 289 21.51 9.38 -4.64
C TRP A 289 21.14 10.80 -4.19
N ASP A 290 21.55 11.84 -4.93
CA ASP A 290 21.10 13.22 -4.69
C ASP A 290 19.58 13.39 -4.90
N ARG A 291 19.02 12.69 -5.90
CA ARG A 291 17.59 12.69 -6.19
C ARG A 291 16.83 11.83 -5.19
N VAL A 292 17.39 10.68 -4.80
CA VAL A 292 16.86 9.83 -3.72
C VAL A 292 16.78 10.63 -2.43
N GLY A 293 17.86 11.31 -2.02
CA GLY A 293 17.88 12.10 -0.78
C GLY A 293 16.80 13.18 -0.75
N ARG A 294 16.69 13.97 -1.81
CA ARG A 294 15.63 15.00 -1.90
C ARG A 294 14.23 14.41 -1.82
N SER A 295 13.98 13.31 -2.53
CA SER A 295 12.66 12.65 -2.54
C SER A 295 12.37 11.98 -1.19
N ALA A 296 13.37 11.38 -0.56
CA ALA A 296 13.29 10.76 0.76
C ALA A 296 13.00 11.79 1.86
N THR A 297 13.66 12.96 1.84
CA THR A 297 13.36 14.06 2.77
C THR A 297 11.91 14.55 2.63
N LEU A 298 11.39 14.65 1.39
CA LEU A 298 9.99 15.03 1.15
C LEU A 298 9.01 14.01 1.74
N VAL A 299 9.24 12.72 1.50
CA VAL A 299 8.39 11.63 2.03
C VAL A 299 8.49 11.56 3.56
N ALA A 300 9.69 11.65 4.12
CA ALA A 300 9.92 11.59 5.56
C ALA A 300 9.28 12.77 6.31
N GLY A 301 9.30 13.96 5.71
CA GLY A 301 8.73 15.19 6.27
C GLY A 301 7.22 15.32 6.14
N ASN A 302 6.55 14.42 5.41
CA ASN A 302 5.10 14.48 5.22
C ASN A 302 4.37 13.80 6.40
N GLU A 303 3.46 14.55 7.03
CA GLU A 303 2.71 14.11 8.21
C GLU A 303 1.79 12.92 7.92
N HIS A 304 1.32 12.78 6.68
CA HIS A 304 0.43 11.71 6.26
C HIS A 304 1.16 10.41 5.89
N THR A 305 2.50 10.42 5.79
CA THR A 305 3.28 9.22 5.47
C THR A 305 3.11 8.15 6.55
N PRO A 306 2.75 6.90 6.20
CA PRO A 306 2.70 5.80 7.16
C PRO A 306 4.04 5.59 7.86
N VAL A 307 4.02 5.21 9.14
CA VAL A 307 5.23 5.16 9.99
C VAL A 307 6.33 4.27 9.40
N ASN A 308 5.96 3.11 8.87
CA ASN A 308 6.86 2.19 8.17
C ASN A 308 7.52 2.84 6.94
N VAL A 309 6.73 3.53 6.10
CA VAL A 309 7.21 4.24 4.91
C VAL A 309 8.11 5.42 5.32
N ARG A 310 7.75 6.14 6.38
CA ARG A 310 8.55 7.25 6.93
C ARG A 310 9.91 6.76 7.42
N ASN A 311 9.95 5.69 8.20
CA ASN A 311 11.19 5.11 8.71
C ASN A 311 12.11 4.66 7.56
N TRP A 312 11.54 4.01 6.56
CA TRP A 312 12.25 3.63 5.34
C TRP A 312 12.80 4.86 4.59
N ALA A 313 12.00 5.91 4.42
CA ALA A 313 12.45 7.15 3.78
C ALA A 313 13.58 7.83 4.60
N CYS A 314 13.49 7.87 5.92
CA CYS A 314 14.57 8.40 6.78
C CYS A 314 15.88 7.61 6.62
N GLN A 315 15.81 6.28 6.48
CA GLN A 315 16.99 5.45 6.21
C GLN A 315 17.63 5.82 4.86
N LEU A 316 16.82 5.96 3.80
CA LEU A 316 17.28 6.39 2.47
C LEU A 316 17.90 7.79 2.47
N GLU A 317 17.31 8.71 3.24
CA GLU A 317 17.87 10.04 3.44
C GLU A 317 19.25 9.95 4.13
N GLY A 318 19.38 9.10 5.17
CA GLY A 318 20.65 8.83 5.83
C GLY A 318 21.72 8.33 4.86
N TYR A 319 21.38 7.32 4.05
CA TYR A 319 22.29 6.77 3.03
C TYR A 319 22.69 7.81 1.99
N SER A 320 21.73 8.61 1.51
CA SER A 320 22.01 9.70 0.57
C SER A 320 23.00 10.72 1.17
N LYS A 321 22.83 11.12 2.43
CA LYS A 321 23.75 12.04 3.12
C LYS A 321 25.15 11.45 3.29
N MET A 322 25.25 10.16 3.63
CA MET A 322 26.53 9.46 3.75
C MET A 322 27.27 9.43 2.41
N ILE A 323 26.57 9.10 1.32
CA ILE A 323 27.11 9.11 -0.03
C ILE A 323 27.54 10.54 -0.41
N ALA A 324 26.69 11.54 -0.21
CA ALA A 324 27.02 12.93 -0.49
C ALA A 324 28.20 13.46 0.34
N ALA A 325 28.45 12.94 1.55
CA ALA A 325 29.62 13.31 2.35
C ALA A 325 30.93 12.71 1.79
N ALA A 326 30.84 11.54 1.14
CA ALA A 326 31.99 10.86 0.54
C ALA A 326 32.39 11.41 -0.84
N PHE A 327 31.52 12.17 -1.51
CA PHE A 327 31.73 12.69 -2.86
C PHE A 327 31.51 14.21 -2.94
N GLY A 328 32.34 14.91 -3.72
CA GLY A 328 32.06 16.31 -4.05
C GLY A 328 30.78 16.46 -4.88
N LYS A 329 30.12 17.64 -4.85
CA LYS A 329 28.94 17.91 -5.70
C LYS A 329 29.27 17.65 -7.17
N GLY A 330 28.55 16.73 -7.81
CA GLY A 330 28.74 16.35 -9.20
C GLY A 330 29.84 15.31 -9.45
N GLU A 331 30.56 14.86 -8.41
CA GLU A 331 31.43 13.69 -8.53
C GLU A 331 30.59 12.42 -8.63
N ARG A 332 31.00 11.51 -9.51
CA ARG A 332 30.37 10.19 -9.59
C ARG A 332 30.73 9.39 -8.34
N ALA A 333 29.72 8.76 -7.76
CA ALA A 333 29.93 7.89 -6.62
C ALA A 333 30.72 6.64 -7.03
N GLN A 334 31.95 6.51 -6.52
CA GLN A 334 32.87 5.40 -6.77
C GLN A 334 32.96 4.53 -5.51
N LEU A 335 32.79 3.23 -5.69
CA LEU A 335 32.74 2.27 -4.59
C LEU A 335 33.99 2.33 -3.69
N ASP A 336 35.17 2.49 -4.28
CA ASP A 336 36.42 2.60 -3.54
C ASP A 336 36.34 3.73 -2.50
N LYS A 337 35.94 4.96 -2.87
CA LYS A 337 35.85 6.07 -1.90
C LYS A 337 34.92 5.79 -0.71
N LEU A 338 33.87 4.98 -0.89
CA LEU A 338 32.96 4.61 0.20
C LEU A 338 33.55 3.53 1.12
N THR A 339 34.40 2.64 0.61
CA THR A 339 35.02 1.57 1.42
C THR A 339 35.93 2.09 2.53
N VAL A 340 36.39 3.35 2.45
CA VAL A 340 37.13 4.02 3.55
C VAL A 340 36.26 4.17 4.80
N LEU A 341 34.94 4.28 4.64
CA LEU A 341 33.98 4.47 5.72
C LEU A 341 33.48 3.15 6.32
N ALA A 342 34.00 2.00 5.87
CA ALA A 342 33.55 0.69 6.33
C ALA A 342 33.98 0.35 7.78
N ASP A 343 34.77 1.21 8.43
CA ASP A 343 35.12 1.08 9.85
C ASP A 343 33.90 1.27 10.78
N ASP A 344 32.87 1.97 10.31
CA ASP A 344 31.58 2.06 10.97
C ASP A 344 30.62 0.93 10.57
N SER A 345 30.03 0.27 11.57
CA SER A 345 29.16 -0.90 11.36
C SER A 345 27.92 -0.63 10.48
N LEU A 346 27.35 0.58 10.51
CA LEU A 346 26.21 0.96 9.67
C LEU A 346 26.67 1.12 8.21
N HIS A 347 27.84 1.74 8.01
CA HIS A 347 28.45 1.91 6.69
C HIS A 347 28.88 0.57 6.08
N GLU A 348 29.44 -0.34 6.88
CA GLU A 348 29.80 -1.69 6.44
C GLU A 348 28.56 -2.46 5.95
N ALA A 349 27.47 -2.44 6.72
CA ALA A 349 26.21 -3.10 6.33
C ALA A 349 25.63 -2.53 5.03
N MET A 350 25.67 -1.20 4.88
CA MET A 350 25.23 -0.51 3.67
C MET A 350 26.08 -0.87 2.44
N LEU A 351 27.41 -0.94 2.60
CA LEU A 351 28.33 -1.30 1.52
C LEU A 351 28.15 -2.75 1.07
N ILE A 352 28.05 -3.68 2.02
CA ILE A 352 27.75 -5.09 1.74
C ILE A 352 26.47 -5.21 0.91
N TYR A 353 25.44 -4.43 1.26
CA TYR A 353 24.20 -4.38 0.53
C TYR A 353 24.39 -3.85 -0.91
N PHE A 354 24.99 -2.67 -1.09
CA PHE A 354 25.15 -2.08 -2.43
C PHE A 354 25.96 -2.96 -3.37
N VAL A 355 27.05 -3.53 -2.87
CA VAL A 355 27.89 -4.42 -3.68
C VAL A 355 27.14 -5.70 -4.03
N SER A 356 26.38 -6.30 -3.09
CA SER A 356 25.55 -7.47 -3.34
C SER A 356 24.48 -7.20 -4.42
N ALA A 357 23.74 -6.11 -4.29
CA ALA A 357 22.70 -5.72 -5.24
C ALA A 357 23.28 -5.44 -6.63
N PHE A 358 24.48 -4.86 -6.70
CA PHE A 358 25.17 -4.62 -7.95
C PHE A 358 25.61 -5.90 -8.64
N ILE A 359 26.17 -6.88 -7.91
CA ILE A 359 26.54 -8.19 -8.47
C ILE A 359 25.31 -8.84 -9.12
N GLU A 360 24.15 -8.85 -8.43
CA GLU A 360 22.89 -9.38 -8.97
C GLU A 360 22.40 -8.65 -10.23
N LYS A 361 22.57 -7.31 -10.29
CA LYS A 361 22.24 -6.53 -11.48
C LYS A 361 23.16 -6.89 -12.65
N VAL A 362 24.46 -7.03 -12.40
CA VAL A 362 25.45 -7.35 -13.44
C VAL A 362 25.21 -8.73 -14.04
N LYS A 363 24.77 -9.72 -13.26
CA LYS A 363 24.40 -11.05 -13.78
C LYS A 363 23.36 -10.99 -14.90
N LYS A 364 22.49 -9.98 -14.90
CA LYS A 364 21.42 -9.79 -15.90
C LYS A 364 21.89 -9.11 -17.20
N LEU A 365 23.12 -8.61 -17.26
CA LEU A 365 23.68 -8.03 -18.48
C LEU A 365 23.84 -9.10 -19.57
N GLN A 366 23.56 -8.74 -20.81
CA GLN A 366 23.55 -9.68 -21.94
C GLN A 366 24.96 -9.97 -22.53
N SER A 367 25.95 -9.10 -22.28
CA SER A 367 27.29 -9.21 -22.85
C SER A 367 28.33 -9.57 -21.80
N ALA A 368 29.13 -10.61 -22.07
CA ALA A 368 30.27 -11.01 -21.24
C ALA A 368 31.25 -9.85 -20.98
N THR A 369 31.59 -9.09 -22.03
CA THR A 369 32.47 -7.92 -21.91
C THR A 369 31.85 -6.83 -21.03
N ALA A 370 30.54 -6.60 -21.11
CA ALA A 370 29.87 -5.65 -20.23
C ALA A 370 29.89 -6.11 -18.76
N LYS A 371 29.68 -7.41 -18.50
CA LYS A 371 29.78 -8.01 -17.16
C LYS A 371 31.18 -7.83 -16.57
N VAL A 372 32.23 -8.17 -17.33
CA VAL A 372 33.62 -8.03 -16.87
C VAL A 372 33.97 -6.58 -16.59
N LYS A 373 33.64 -5.65 -17.50
CA LYS A 373 33.88 -4.22 -17.29
C LYS A 373 33.19 -3.68 -16.05
N ALA A 374 31.98 -4.15 -15.74
CA ALA A 374 31.23 -3.73 -14.56
C ALA A 374 31.81 -4.30 -13.26
N LEU A 375 32.29 -5.55 -13.26
CA LEU A 375 32.77 -6.23 -12.05
C LEU A 375 34.27 -6.08 -11.79
N ALA A 376 35.08 -5.59 -12.74
CA ALA A 376 36.55 -5.61 -12.65
C ALA A 376 37.13 -4.96 -11.36
N THR A 377 36.42 -3.99 -10.78
CA THR A 377 36.83 -3.28 -9.56
C THR A 377 36.11 -3.79 -8.29
N VAL A 378 35.10 -4.65 -8.43
CA VAL A 378 34.28 -5.13 -7.31
C VAL A 378 35.08 -5.97 -6.31
N PRO A 379 35.89 -6.97 -6.73
CA PRO A 379 36.74 -7.72 -5.79
C PRO A 379 37.68 -6.83 -4.99
N GLU A 380 38.24 -5.80 -5.62
CA GLU A 380 39.14 -4.88 -4.93
C GLU A 380 38.42 -4.08 -3.86
N ALA A 381 37.25 -3.55 -4.16
CA ALA A 381 36.47 -2.85 -3.17
C ALA A 381 35.97 -3.73 -2.03
N ILE A 382 35.61 -4.99 -2.30
CA ILE A 382 35.26 -5.94 -1.22
C ILE A 382 36.47 -6.10 -0.28
N MET A 383 37.66 -6.30 -0.83
CA MET A 383 38.88 -6.41 -0.02
C MET A 383 39.22 -5.12 0.73
N GLN A 384 39.00 -3.94 0.13
CA GLN A 384 39.16 -2.65 0.79
C GLN A 384 38.18 -2.49 1.97
N GLY A 385 36.91 -2.86 1.77
CA GLY A 385 35.87 -2.80 2.79
C GLY A 385 36.15 -3.74 3.95
N ILE A 386 36.51 -5.00 3.69
CA ILE A 386 36.92 -5.96 4.73
C ILE A 386 38.15 -5.45 5.48
N GLY A 387 39.17 -4.95 4.75
CA GLY A 387 40.40 -4.42 5.34
C GLY A 387 40.14 -3.25 6.28
N ALA A 388 39.30 -2.29 5.87
CA ALA A 388 38.92 -1.15 6.70
C ALA A 388 38.10 -1.58 7.93
N ALA A 389 37.05 -2.38 7.73
CA ALA A 389 36.11 -2.76 8.79
C ALA A 389 36.73 -3.68 9.86
N ARG A 390 37.59 -4.62 9.44
CA ARG A 390 37.97 -5.77 10.28
C ARG A 390 39.46 -5.85 10.57
N CYS A 391 40.29 -5.23 9.74
CA CYS A 391 41.74 -5.28 9.89
C CYS A 391 42.37 -3.93 10.25
N ASN A 392 41.56 -2.87 10.41
CA ASN A 392 42.02 -1.49 10.62
C ASN A 392 43.01 -1.03 9.53
N ILE A 393 42.80 -1.49 8.30
CA ILE A 393 43.66 -1.17 7.15
C ILE A 393 43.04 -0.01 6.37
N LYS A 394 43.72 1.12 6.36
CA LYS A 394 43.42 2.23 5.45
C LYS A 394 44.15 1.99 4.13
N TYR A 395 43.47 1.43 3.14
CA TYR A 395 44.10 1.06 1.87
C TYR A 395 44.64 2.27 1.06
N THR A 396 44.17 3.49 1.35
CA THR A 396 44.69 4.74 0.77
C THR A 396 46.04 5.16 1.36
N SER A 397 46.39 4.66 2.55
CA SER A 397 47.60 4.96 3.28
C SER A 397 47.89 3.81 4.25
N ALA A 398 48.70 2.84 3.81
CA ALA A 398 48.94 1.61 4.55
C ALA A 398 49.44 1.89 5.98
N PRO A 399 48.85 1.25 7.01
CA PRO A 399 49.34 1.38 8.38
C PRO A 399 50.68 0.63 8.54
N GLU A 400 51.31 0.78 9.70
CA GLU A 400 52.42 -0.10 10.09
C GLU A 400 51.89 -1.54 10.23
N LEU A 401 52.35 -2.44 9.35
CA LEU A 401 51.89 -3.82 9.27
C LEU A 401 52.67 -4.70 10.26
N ASP A 402 51.95 -5.57 10.98
CA ASP A 402 52.54 -6.51 11.93
C ASP A 402 53.44 -7.53 11.21
N GLN A 403 54.74 -7.47 11.45
CA GLN A 403 55.72 -8.33 10.80
C GLN A 403 55.66 -9.80 11.26
N SER A 404 54.94 -10.10 12.34
CA SER A 404 54.75 -11.47 12.82
C SER A 404 53.74 -12.27 11.98
N LEU A 405 52.93 -11.59 11.15
CA LEU A 405 51.91 -12.23 10.34
C LEU A 405 52.50 -12.97 9.13
N PRO A 406 51.90 -14.11 8.73
CA PRO A 406 52.45 -15.00 7.72
C PRO A 406 52.12 -14.55 6.28
N TYR A 407 52.49 -13.33 5.89
CA TYR A 407 52.17 -12.77 4.56
C TYR A 407 52.67 -13.64 3.40
N ALA A 408 53.84 -14.26 3.56
CA ALA A 408 54.44 -15.12 2.54
C ALA A 408 53.60 -16.37 2.23
N ASP A 409 52.75 -16.83 3.16
CA ASP A 409 51.88 -17.97 2.90
C ASP A 409 50.85 -17.64 1.81
N PHE A 410 50.36 -16.41 1.77
CA PHE A 410 49.26 -15.98 0.89
C PHE A 410 49.72 -15.34 -0.43
N PHE A 411 51.02 -15.22 -0.67
CA PHE A 411 51.58 -14.62 -1.89
C PHE A 411 51.90 -15.67 -2.97
N ALA A 412 51.43 -15.44 -4.19
CA ALA A 412 51.57 -16.35 -5.34
C ALA A 412 52.78 -16.05 -6.24
N GLY A 413 53.51 -14.95 -6.01
CA GLY A 413 54.60 -14.53 -6.88
C GLY A 413 55.88 -15.37 -6.73
N PRO A 414 56.79 -15.35 -7.74
CA PRO A 414 58.03 -16.14 -7.74
C PRO A 414 59.11 -15.66 -6.74
N GLY A 415 58.78 -14.72 -5.85
CA GLY A 415 59.72 -14.11 -4.90
C GLY A 415 59.07 -13.90 -3.52
N LYS A 416 59.81 -13.27 -2.59
CA LYS A 416 59.25 -12.91 -1.28
C LYS A 416 58.24 -11.77 -1.44
N PHE A 417 57.11 -11.87 -0.73
CA PHE A 417 56.17 -10.76 -0.62
C PHE A 417 56.90 -9.53 -0.07
N ARG A 418 56.81 -8.41 -0.79
CA ARG A 418 57.34 -7.13 -0.32
C ARG A 418 56.25 -6.44 0.47
N VAL A 419 56.45 -6.32 1.78
CA VAL A 419 55.52 -5.60 2.65
C VAL A 419 55.44 -4.14 2.17
N PRO A 420 54.24 -3.62 1.91
CA PRO A 420 54.04 -2.23 1.51
C PRO A 420 54.66 -1.25 2.53
N GLU A 421 55.25 -0.17 2.04
CA GLU A 421 55.76 0.90 2.91
C GLU A 421 54.61 1.62 3.61
N VAL A 422 54.85 2.10 4.83
CA VAL A 422 53.87 2.88 5.58
C VAL A 422 53.49 4.13 4.78
N GLY A 423 52.19 4.37 4.62
CA GLY A 423 51.66 5.47 3.81
C GLY A 423 51.49 5.16 2.33
N ALA A 424 51.92 4.00 1.84
CA ALA A 424 51.69 3.61 0.45
C ALA A 424 50.24 3.20 0.20
N LYS A 425 49.74 3.43 -1.02
CA LYS A 425 48.43 2.89 -1.45
C LYS A 425 48.54 1.37 -1.65
N LEU A 426 47.62 0.62 -1.07
CA LEU A 426 47.52 -0.82 -1.25
C LEU A 426 46.77 -1.15 -2.54
N ASP A 427 47.39 -1.95 -3.40
CA ASP A 427 46.74 -2.52 -4.59
C ASP A 427 46.03 -3.84 -4.24
N LEU A 428 45.27 -4.39 -5.19
CA LEU A 428 44.54 -5.66 -4.98
C LEU A 428 45.47 -6.81 -4.56
N THR A 429 46.70 -6.86 -5.10
CA THR A 429 47.70 -7.88 -4.77
C THR A 429 48.07 -7.81 -3.30
N ALA A 430 48.40 -6.62 -2.80
CA ALA A 430 48.75 -6.37 -1.41
C ALA A 430 47.53 -6.58 -0.50
N LEU A 431 46.35 -6.10 -0.88
CA LEU A 431 45.12 -6.27 -0.13
C LEU A 431 44.78 -7.76 0.10
N LEU A 432 44.86 -8.59 -0.94
CA LEU A 432 44.61 -10.03 -0.83
C LEU A 432 45.56 -10.72 0.15
N VAL A 433 46.82 -10.30 0.20
CA VAL A 433 47.82 -10.90 1.11
C VAL A 433 47.64 -10.40 2.54
N VAL A 434 47.57 -9.07 2.71
CA VAL A 434 47.54 -8.44 4.03
C VAL A 434 46.22 -8.76 4.74
N VAL A 435 45.07 -8.60 4.08
CA VAL A 435 43.76 -8.89 4.70
C VAL A 435 43.65 -10.38 5.06
N SER A 436 44.02 -11.29 4.16
CA SER A 436 43.96 -12.73 4.44
C SER A 436 44.87 -13.15 5.60
N ALA A 437 46.07 -12.56 5.68
CA ALA A 437 47.00 -12.82 6.79
C ALA A 437 46.44 -12.28 8.12
N SER A 438 45.81 -11.10 8.12
CA SER A 438 45.20 -10.50 9.31
C SER A 438 43.94 -11.21 9.80
N LEU A 439 43.19 -11.87 8.91
CA LEU A 439 41.98 -12.63 9.25
C LEU A 439 42.26 -14.09 9.67
N ARG A 440 43.51 -14.54 9.58
CA ARG A 440 43.90 -15.92 9.88
C ARG A 440 43.60 -16.26 11.36
N GLY A 441 42.74 -17.25 11.57
CA GLY A 441 42.39 -17.77 12.90
C GLY A 441 41.39 -16.91 13.68
N THR A 442 40.91 -15.80 13.10
CA THR A 442 39.92 -14.90 13.71
C THR A 442 38.62 -14.82 12.92
N ALA A 443 38.63 -15.17 11.63
CA ALA A 443 37.47 -15.15 10.74
C ALA A 443 36.87 -16.55 10.50
N PRO A 444 35.59 -16.65 10.08
CA PRO A 444 34.98 -17.91 9.66
C PRO A 444 35.71 -18.55 8.46
N ASP A 445 35.65 -19.88 8.36
CA ASP A 445 36.24 -20.66 7.26
C ASP A 445 35.63 -20.24 5.91
N THR A 446 36.38 -19.42 5.19
CA THR A 446 35.98 -18.74 3.93
C THR A 446 37.12 -18.79 2.92
N ILE A 447 36.89 -18.28 1.70
CA ILE A 447 37.92 -18.21 0.65
C ILE A 447 39.19 -17.44 1.09
N LEU A 448 39.06 -16.48 2.02
CA LEU A 448 40.16 -15.65 2.54
C LEU A 448 40.99 -16.33 3.64
N SER A 449 40.44 -17.37 4.29
CA SER A 449 41.15 -18.15 5.31
C SER A 449 42.02 -19.27 4.71
N ASP A 450 41.74 -19.69 3.46
CA ASP A 450 42.43 -20.78 2.77
C ASP A 450 43.56 -20.26 1.89
N ARG A 451 44.79 -20.54 2.30
CA ARG A 451 46.03 -20.25 1.58
C ARG A 451 45.97 -20.62 0.10
N THR A 452 45.51 -21.83 -0.21
CA THR A 452 45.53 -22.37 -1.57
C THR A 452 44.55 -21.62 -2.47
N LYS A 453 43.41 -21.20 -1.91
CA LYS A 453 42.40 -20.42 -2.64
C LYS A 453 42.86 -18.98 -2.87
N VAL A 454 43.44 -18.31 -1.87
CA VAL A 454 43.97 -16.94 -2.01
C VAL A 454 45.09 -16.87 -3.06
N VAL A 455 46.02 -17.83 -3.06
CA VAL A 455 47.11 -17.90 -4.06
C VAL A 455 46.57 -18.09 -5.48
N LYS A 456 45.56 -18.96 -5.66
CA LYS A 456 44.88 -19.16 -6.95
C LYS A 456 44.14 -17.89 -7.40
N LEU A 457 43.46 -17.23 -6.47
CA LEU A 457 42.71 -16.00 -6.73
C LEU A 457 43.66 -14.87 -7.14
N GLN A 458 44.78 -14.67 -6.45
CA GLN A 458 45.79 -13.67 -6.85
C GLN A 458 46.34 -13.93 -8.25
N SER A 459 46.67 -15.19 -8.56
CA SER A 459 47.21 -15.56 -9.88
C SER A 459 46.23 -15.26 -11.01
N LYS A 460 44.96 -15.66 -10.86
CA LYS A 460 43.97 -15.56 -11.95
C LYS A 460 43.27 -14.19 -12.00
N LEU A 461 42.87 -13.63 -10.86
CA LEU A 461 42.16 -12.35 -10.80
C LEU A 461 43.06 -11.15 -11.18
N VAL A 462 44.28 -11.09 -10.64
CA VAL A 462 45.18 -9.95 -10.87
C VAL A 462 45.80 -10.03 -12.26
N GLN A 463 46.32 -11.20 -12.65
CA GLN A 463 47.10 -11.33 -13.89
C GLN A 463 46.23 -11.48 -15.14
N HIS A 464 45.05 -12.12 -15.06
CA HIS A 464 44.23 -12.42 -16.24
C HIS A 464 43.00 -11.52 -16.40
N VAL A 465 42.58 -10.80 -15.36
CA VAL A 465 41.37 -9.95 -15.43
C VAL A 465 41.69 -8.49 -15.15
N ARG A 466 42.22 -8.15 -13.96
CA ARG A 466 42.44 -6.75 -13.56
C ARG A 466 43.52 -6.04 -14.39
N ASN A 467 44.69 -6.65 -14.56
CA ASN A 467 45.79 -6.02 -15.30
C ASN A 467 45.49 -5.90 -16.81
N PRO A 468 44.92 -6.91 -17.49
CA PRO A 468 44.46 -6.76 -18.87
C PRO A 468 43.35 -5.71 -19.01
N TYR A 469 42.40 -5.63 -18.08
CA TYR A 469 41.38 -4.59 -18.06
C TYR A 469 41.97 -3.18 -17.93
N ALA A 470 42.92 -2.98 -17.03
CA ALA A 470 43.50 -1.67 -16.75
C ALA A 470 44.48 -1.17 -17.84
N HIS A 471 45.09 -2.08 -18.61
CA HIS A 471 46.25 -1.74 -19.45
C HIS A 471 46.15 -2.22 -20.91
N THR A 472 45.09 -2.93 -21.31
CA THR A 472 44.92 -3.45 -22.69
C THR A 472 43.47 -3.41 -23.19
N SER A 473 43.26 -3.41 -24.51
CA SER A 473 41.94 -3.63 -25.13
C SER A 473 41.64 -5.13 -25.24
N ALA A 474 41.36 -5.79 -24.11
CA ALA A 474 41.06 -7.22 -24.06
C ALA A 474 39.60 -7.52 -24.48
N VAL A 475 39.41 -8.63 -25.21
CA VAL A 475 38.08 -9.22 -25.49
C VAL A 475 37.83 -10.28 -24.43
N TYR A 476 36.71 -10.17 -23.71
CA TYR A 476 36.34 -11.10 -22.64
C TYR A 476 35.23 -12.03 -23.10
N ASP A 477 35.34 -13.31 -22.71
CA ASP A 477 34.33 -14.33 -22.97
C ASP A 477 33.44 -14.60 -21.73
N GLU A 478 32.46 -15.49 -21.91
CA GLU A 478 31.52 -15.82 -20.83
C GLU A 478 32.19 -16.57 -19.67
N GLN A 479 33.32 -17.26 -19.90
CA GLN A 479 34.08 -17.93 -18.84
C GLN A 479 34.79 -16.92 -17.95
N ASP A 480 35.34 -15.85 -18.53
CA ASP A 480 35.91 -14.73 -17.78
C ASP A 480 34.85 -14.01 -16.95
N ALA A 481 33.68 -13.77 -17.54
CA ALA A 481 32.54 -13.16 -16.85
C ALA A 481 32.04 -14.02 -15.69
N GLN A 482 31.85 -15.32 -15.90
CA GLN A 482 31.41 -16.24 -14.87
C GLN A 482 32.44 -16.36 -13.75
N TYR A 483 33.74 -16.48 -14.08
CA TYR A 483 34.79 -16.52 -13.09
C TYR A 483 34.79 -15.28 -12.17
N LEU A 484 34.60 -14.09 -12.74
CA LEU A 484 34.58 -12.85 -11.98
C LEU A 484 33.31 -12.70 -11.12
N ILE A 485 32.18 -13.23 -11.58
CA ILE A 485 30.94 -13.37 -10.77
C ILE A 485 31.23 -14.27 -9.57
N ASP A 486 31.71 -15.50 -9.80
CA ASP A 486 31.97 -16.50 -8.76
C ASP A 486 32.93 -15.94 -7.68
N VAL A 487 34.02 -15.29 -8.12
CA VAL A 487 34.97 -14.65 -7.21
C VAL A 487 34.34 -13.52 -6.40
N SER A 488 33.50 -12.69 -7.02
CA SER A 488 32.83 -11.59 -6.32
C SER A 488 31.83 -12.12 -5.30
N GLU A 489 31.13 -13.21 -5.61
CA GLU A 489 30.21 -13.88 -4.69
C GLU A 489 30.92 -14.55 -3.52
N ASP A 490 32.01 -15.28 -3.78
CA ASP A 490 32.82 -15.93 -2.73
C ASP A 490 33.42 -14.90 -1.75
N LEU A 491 33.91 -13.78 -2.29
CA LEU A 491 34.41 -12.67 -1.46
C LEU A 491 33.29 -11.96 -0.71
N MET A 492 32.11 -11.79 -1.33
CA MET A 492 30.94 -11.22 -0.66
C MET A 492 30.44 -12.12 0.47
N PHE A 493 30.44 -13.44 0.26
CA PHE A 493 30.14 -14.41 1.31
C PHE A 493 31.12 -14.29 2.48
N ALA A 494 32.41 -14.16 2.20
CA ALA A 494 33.42 -13.95 3.24
C ALA A 494 33.18 -12.66 4.02
N TRP A 495 32.83 -11.56 3.34
CA TRP A 495 32.50 -10.28 3.98
C TRP A 495 31.27 -10.40 4.88
N LYS A 496 30.16 -10.96 4.37
CA LYS A 496 28.91 -11.18 5.13
C LYS A 496 29.12 -12.05 6.36
N ALA A 497 29.87 -13.15 6.21
CA ALA A 497 30.17 -14.07 7.31
C ALA A 497 30.97 -13.38 8.42
N GLY A 498 31.96 -12.55 8.07
CA GLY A 498 32.72 -11.74 9.03
C GLY A 498 31.90 -10.64 9.69
N ALA A 499 30.90 -10.09 8.99
CA ALA A 499 30.03 -9.04 9.51
C ALA A 499 28.93 -9.53 10.45
N GLN A 500 28.72 -10.85 10.58
CA GLN A 500 27.59 -11.46 11.30
C GLN A 500 26.21 -10.94 10.84
N LEU A 501 26.14 -10.41 9.62
CA LEU A 501 24.89 -9.95 9.04
C LEU A 501 24.15 -11.15 8.44
N PRO A 502 22.82 -11.27 8.63
CA PRO A 502 22.05 -12.28 7.93
C PRO A 502 22.23 -12.11 6.42
N THR A 503 22.51 -13.21 5.72
CA THR A 503 22.82 -13.26 4.28
C THR A 503 21.73 -12.69 3.38
N THR A 504 20.52 -12.51 3.92
CA THR A 504 19.29 -12.10 3.23
C THR A 504 18.81 -10.69 3.56
N ALA A 505 19.34 -10.02 4.59
CA ALA A 505 18.82 -8.70 4.99
C ALA A 505 19.22 -7.64 3.95
N ASN A 506 18.34 -7.44 2.99
CA ASN A 506 18.36 -6.30 2.12
C ASN A 506 17.54 -5.20 2.79
N PRO A 507 18.18 -4.22 3.46
CA PRO A 507 17.46 -3.14 4.14
C PRO A 507 16.62 -2.30 3.15
N LEU A 508 16.97 -2.32 1.86
CA LEU A 508 16.17 -1.67 0.82
C LEU A 508 15.04 -2.54 0.26
N SER A 509 15.00 -3.88 0.37
CA SER A 509 13.87 -4.68 -0.16
C SER A 509 12.93 -5.22 0.90
N GLU A 510 13.42 -5.46 2.12
CA GLU A 510 12.57 -5.94 3.22
C GLU A 510 11.67 -4.83 3.78
N ALA A 511 12.06 -3.56 3.59
CA ALA A 511 11.32 -2.38 4.05
C ALA A 511 10.73 -1.53 2.91
N VAL A 512 10.85 -1.94 1.64
CA VAL A 512 10.23 -1.19 0.53
C VAL A 512 8.70 -1.18 0.68
N PRO A 513 8.06 -0.01 0.56
CA PRO A 513 6.62 0.07 0.55
C PRO A 513 5.99 -0.82 -0.52
N THR A 514 5.05 -1.68 -0.12
CA THR A 514 4.22 -2.46 -1.05
C THR A 514 3.02 -1.64 -1.51
N ALA A 515 2.37 -2.07 -2.59
CA ALA A 515 1.11 -1.48 -3.03
C ALA A 515 0.09 -1.44 -1.88
N ASP A 516 -0.01 -2.53 -1.10
CA ASP A 516 -0.95 -2.64 0.02
C ASP A 516 -0.69 -1.61 1.13
N TYR A 517 0.57 -1.30 1.43
CA TYR A 517 0.91 -0.24 2.39
C TYR A 517 0.51 1.15 1.91
N LEU A 518 0.38 1.35 0.59
CA LEU A 518 0.03 2.63 0.00
C LEU A 518 -1.47 2.79 -0.26
N ILE A 519 -2.26 1.71 -0.18
CA ILE A 519 -3.73 1.76 -0.27
C ILE A 519 -4.31 2.72 0.76
N GLY A 520 -3.77 2.75 1.99
CA GLY A 520 -4.22 3.65 3.04
C GLY A 520 -4.05 5.14 2.72
N LEU A 521 -3.06 5.50 1.90
CA LEU A 521 -2.88 6.88 1.44
C LEU A 521 -3.92 7.29 0.39
N LEU A 522 -4.39 6.33 -0.41
CA LEU A 522 -5.38 6.56 -1.45
C LEU A 522 -6.80 6.55 -0.91
N TYR A 523 -7.13 5.63 0.00
CA TYR A 523 -8.52 5.43 0.44
C TYR A 523 -8.73 5.78 1.93
N GLY A 524 -7.74 6.35 2.62
CA GLY A 524 -7.80 6.55 4.08
C GLY A 524 -7.48 5.27 4.87
N ASP A 525 -7.45 5.35 6.20
CA ASP A 525 -7.05 4.26 7.09
C ASP A 525 -8.08 3.11 7.15
N PHE A 526 -8.19 2.38 6.05
CA PHE A 526 -8.69 1.02 6.02
C PHE A 526 -7.52 0.08 6.26
N ALA A 527 -6.91 0.17 7.45
CA ALA A 527 -6.00 -0.87 7.88
C ALA A 527 -6.78 -2.18 7.90
N ILE A 528 -6.52 -3.05 6.93
CA ILE A 528 -6.80 -4.46 7.09
C ILE A 528 -5.77 -4.87 8.14
N ASP A 529 -6.19 -4.91 9.40
CA ASP A 529 -5.38 -5.57 10.43
C ASP A 529 -5.13 -6.98 9.91
N ASP A 530 -3.92 -7.22 9.43
CA ASP A 530 -3.48 -8.57 9.12
C ASP A 530 -3.42 -9.26 10.49
N PRO A 531 -4.33 -10.19 10.83
CA PRO A 531 -4.13 -10.94 12.03
C PRO A 531 -2.94 -11.83 11.71
N THR A 532 -1.78 -11.47 12.24
CA THR A 532 -0.70 -12.43 12.41
C THR A 532 -1.31 -13.71 13.00
N PRO A 533 -0.87 -14.90 12.59
CA PRO A 533 -1.50 -16.17 12.97
C PRO A 533 -1.48 -16.51 14.48
N GLU A 534 -1.30 -15.55 15.39
CA GLU A 534 -1.07 -15.80 16.83
C GLU A 534 -2.17 -15.33 17.77
N THR A 535 -3.27 -14.72 17.30
CA THR A 535 -4.39 -14.33 18.19
C THR A 535 -5.66 -15.17 18.03
N ALA A 536 -5.57 -16.35 17.43
CA ALA A 536 -6.56 -17.43 17.60
C ALA A 536 -6.31 -18.19 18.92
N GLY A 537 -6.18 -17.45 20.03
CA GLY A 537 -6.07 -17.96 21.40
C GLY A 537 -7.42 -17.86 22.11
N TRP A 538 -8.26 -18.86 21.89
CA TRP A 538 -9.33 -19.36 22.77
C TRP A 538 -9.75 -18.43 23.93
N SER A 539 -10.90 -17.77 23.78
CA SER A 539 -11.75 -17.42 24.93
C SER A 539 -12.69 -18.59 25.21
N SER A 540 -12.37 -19.40 26.23
CA SER A 540 -13.39 -20.16 26.96
C SER A 540 -13.43 -19.63 28.38
N VAL A 541 -14.36 -18.71 28.61
CA VAL A 541 -14.86 -18.36 29.94
C VAL A 541 -15.74 -19.51 30.40
N GLU A 542 -15.32 -20.26 31.41
CA GLU A 542 -16.26 -20.90 32.33
C GLU A 542 -16.29 -20.08 33.63
N ARG A 543 -17.40 -19.36 33.80
CA ARG A 543 -17.83 -18.86 35.11
C ARG A 543 -18.29 -20.06 35.93
N GLN A 544 -17.91 -20.12 37.19
CA GLN A 544 -18.88 -20.42 38.25
C GLN A 544 -18.44 -19.76 39.57
N SER A 545 -19.33 -18.93 40.08
CA SER A 545 -19.29 -18.27 41.38
C SER A 545 -19.79 -19.22 42.48
N VAL A 546 -19.06 -19.24 43.60
CA VAL A 546 -19.52 -19.36 45.00
C VAL A 546 -20.61 -20.42 45.31
N SER A 547 -20.15 -21.51 45.93
CA SER A 547 -20.60 -21.94 47.27
C SER A 547 -19.45 -22.65 47.97
#